data_AF-A0A558R1Y8-F1
#
_entry.id   AF-A0A558R1Y8-F1
#
_cell.length_a   1.000
_cell.length_b   1.000
_cell.length_c   1.000
_cell.angle_alpha   90.00
_cell.angle_beta   90.00
_cell.angle_gamma   90.00
#
_symmetry.space_group_name_H-M   'P 1'
#
loop_
_entity.id
_entity.type
_entity.pdbx_description
1 polymer ?
#
loop_
_entity_poly.entity_id
_entity_poly.type
_entity_poly.pdbx_seq_one_letter_code
_entity_poly.pdbx_strand_id
1 'polypeptide(L)'
;MHGDATLSPVDLPGSTTIGGRPLLWTTTAIYLAAAFLLMTNATAIHGWAVELPPNALSARVVTITERWEATTDRLGLGTPRAVVHGWWKQAQAARFGAERPE
;
A
#
# COMPACT_ATOMS: atom_id res chain seq x y z
N MET A 1 38.75 11.06 47.04
CA MET A 1 37.89 11.87 46.15
C MET A 1 37.14 10.91 45.25
N HIS A 2 35.90 10.56 45.62
CA HIS A 2 34.97 9.87 44.73
C HIS A 2 34.32 10.95 43.88
N GLY A 3 34.67 11.00 42.59
CA GLY A 3 33.93 11.79 41.63
C GLY A 3 32.64 11.03 41.33
N ASP A 4 31.52 11.49 41.89
CA ASP A 4 30.21 11.05 41.48
C ASP A 4 30.06 11.40 40.00
N ALA A 5 30.19 10.39 39.14
CA ALA A 5 29.86 10.51 37.72
C ALA A 5 28.35 10.78 37.66
N THR A 6 27.99 12.06 37.57
CA THR A 6 26.62 12.48 37.30
C THR A 6 26.25 11.92 35.93
N LEU A 7 25.52 10.80 35.93
CA LEU A 7 24.86 10.28 34.73
C LEU A 7 24.06 11.43 34.13
N SER A 8 24.44 11.82 32.92
CA SER A 8 23.72 12.83 32.17
C SER A 8 22.30 12.31 31.92
N PRO A 9 21.25 13.15 31.96
CA PRO A 9 19.87 12.70 31.68
C PRO A 9 19.67 12.08 30.28
N VAL A 10 20.66 12.20 29.39
CA VAL A 10 20.73 11.59 28.06
C VAL A 10 21.54 10.29 28.01
N ASP A 11 22.12 9.86 29.13
CA ASP A 11 22.72 8.54 29.27
C ASP A 11 21.60 7.49 29.33
N LEU A 12 21.12 7.11 28.15
CA LEU A 12 20.29 5.93 28.00
C LEU A 12 21.18 4.72 28.32
N PRO A 13 20.71 3.74 29.12
CA PRO A 13 21.43 2.49 29.32
C PRO A 13 21.81 1.95 27.94
N GLY A 14 23.11 1.60 27.79
CA GLY A 14 23.73 1.27 26.51
C GLY A 14 22.77 0.48 25.65
N SER A 15 22.52 0.99 24.43
CA SER A 15 21.49 0.48 23.54
C SER A 15 21.51 -1.03 23.60
N THR A 16 20.38 -1.63 24.04
CA THR A 16 20.18 -3.06 23.88
C THR A 16 20.43 -3.31 22.41
N THR A 17 21.62 -3.80 22.06
CA THR A 17 21.91 -4.20 20.71
C THR A 17 20.94 -5.34 20.51
N ILE A 18 19.86 -5.07 19.77
CA ILE A 18 18.91 -6.10 19.38
C ILE A 18 19.76 -7.06 18.55
N GLY A 19 20.23 -8.14 19.19
CA GLY A 19 21.02 -9.16 18.52
C GLY A 19 20.19 -9.65 17.35
N GLY A 20 20.69 -9.48 16.12
CA GLY A 20 19.91 -9.77 14.94
C GLY A 20 20.54 -9.31 13.64
N ARG A 21 19.84 -9.61 12.54
CA ARG A 21 20.15 -9.16 11.17
C ARG A 21 19.18 -8.02 10.80
N PRO A 22 19.42 -6.76 11.22
CA PRO A 22 18.46 -5.67 11.03
C PRO A 22 18.15 -5.41 9.55
N LEU A 23 19.15 -5.50 8.68
CA LEU A 23 18.94 -5.39 7.23
C LEU A 23 18.01 -6.48 6.71
N LEU A 24 18.20 -7.73 7.15
CA LEU A 24 17.34 -8.85 6.74
C LEU A 24 15.90 -8.60 7.18
N TRP A 25 15.69 -8.20 8.44
CA TRP A 25 14.35 -7.91 8.96
C TRP A 25 13.66 -6.80 8.15
N THR A 26 14.35 -5.68 7.93
CA THR A 26 13.81 -4.55 7.18
C THR A 26 13.49 -4.93 5.73
N THR A 27 14.39 -5.65 5.05
CA THR A 27 14.15 -6.11 3.68
C THR A 27 12.97 -7.08 3.62
N THR A 28 12.85 -8.01 4.57
CA THR A 28 11.70 -8.93 4.64
C THR A 28 10.39 -8.17 4.86
N ALA A 29 10.37 -7.20 5.78
CA ALA A 29 9.17 -6.40 6.04
C ALA A 29 8.75 -5.60 4.80
N ILE A 30 9.70 -4.94 4.12
CA ILE A 30 9.43 -4.21 2.87
C ILE A 30 8.91 -5.16 1.79
N TYR A 31 9.52 -6.33 1.63
CA TYR A 31 9.10 -7.30 0.63
C TYR A 31 7.67 -7.79 0.87
N LEU A 32 7.34 -8.14 2.12
CA LEU A 32 5.99 -8.59 2.49
C LEU A 32 4.96 -7.48 2.27
N ALA A 33 5.28 -6.24 2.66
CA ALA A 33 4.40 -5.09 2.44
C ALA A 33 4.20 -4.82 0.94
N ALA A 34 5.27 -4.85 0.14
CA ALA A 34 5.20 -4.67 -1.31
C ALA A 34 4.38 -5.78 -1.98
N ALA A 35 4.59 -7.04 -1.59
CA ALA A 35 3.82 -8.17 -2.12
C ALA A 35 2.33 -8.05 -1.76
N PHE A 36 2.02 -7.69 -0.51
CA PHE A 36 0.65 -7.43 -0.08
C PHE A 36 0.00 -6.33 -0.92
N LEU A 37 0.66 -5.18 -1.08
CA LEU A 37 0.18 -4.07 -1.90
C LEU A 37 0.00 -4.48 -3.37
N LEU A 38 0.95 -5.23 -3.94
CA LEU A 38 0.88 -5.70 -5.32
C LEU A 38 -0.38 -6.56 -5.56
N MET A 39 -0.72 -7.41 -4.58
CA MET A 39 -1.87 -8.30 -4.64
C MET A 39 -3.21 -7.59 -4.40
N THR A 40 -3.28 -6.66 -3.45
CA THR A 40 -4.55 -6.03 -3.04
C THR A 40 -4.83 -4.71 -3.74
N ASN A 41 -3.85 -4.15 -4.46
CA ASN A 41 -3.95 -2.83 -5.09
C ASN A 41 -3.88 -2.88 -6.63
N ALA A 42 -4.23 -4.01 -7.24
CA ALA A 42 -4.10 -4.23 -8.68
C ALA A 42 -4.90 -3.21 -9.53
N THR A 43 -6.13 -2.86 -9.12
CA THR A 43 -6.92 -1.82 -9.81
C THR A 43 -6.21 -0.45 -9.83
N ALA A 44 -5.60 -0.03 -8.73
CA ALA A 44 -4.91 1.27 -8.71
C ALA A 44 -3.66 1.26 -9.60
N ILE A 45 -2.95 0.12 -9.66
CA ILE A 45 -1.80 -0.06 -10.53
C ILE A 45 -2.22 0.03 -12.01
N HIS A 46 -3.32 -0.63 -12.38
CA HIS A 46 -3.84 -0.56 -13.75
C HIS A 46 -4.39 0.84 -14.09
N GLY A 47 -5.11 1.49 -13.18
CA GLY A 47 -5.57 2.87 -13.36
C GLY A 47 -4.42 3.85 -13.60
N TRP A 48 -3.36 3.78 -12.79
CA TRP A 48 -2.13 4.56 -13.02
C TRP A 48 -1.49 4.25 -14.38
N ALA A 49 -1.44 2.98 -14.79
CA ALA A 49 -0.87 2.60 -16.07
C ALA A 49 -1.61 3.22 -17.26
N VAL A 50 -2.94 3.34 -17.17
CA VAL A 50 -3.80 3.96 -18.19
C VAL A 50 -3.59 5.47 -18.28
N GLU A 51 -3.17 6.12 -17.18
CA GLU A 51 -2.88 7.56 -17.13
C GLU A 51 -1.50 7.93 -17.71
N LEU A 52 -0.63 6.96 -17.98
CA LEU A 52 0.70 7.23 -18.54
C LEU A 52 0.60 7.81 -19.97
N PRO A 53 1.53 8.72 -20.36
CA PRO A 53 1.58 9.22 -21.73
C PRO A 53 1.62 8.06 -22.75
N PRO A 54 0.82 8.11 -23.83
CA PRO A 54 0.69 7.01 -24.75
C PRO A 54 1.99 6.78 -25.52
N ASN A 55 2.57 5.60 -25.36
CA ASN A 55 3.76 5.13 -26.07
C ASN A 55 3.80 3.59 -26.05
N ALA A 56 4.75 3.00 -26.77
CA ALA A 56 4.86 1.54 -26.90
C ALA A 56 5.10 0.83 -25.54
N LEU A 57 5.78 1.48 -24.60
CA LEU A 57 6.02 0.93 -23.26
C LEU A 57 4.75 1.01 -22.41
N SER A 58 4.06 2.15 -22.35
CA SER A 58 2.83 2.29 -21.57
C SER A 58 1.74 1.35 -22.07
N ALA A 59 1.60 1.12 -23.37
CA ALA A 59 0.68 0.12 -23.93
C ALA A 59 0.96 -1.31 -23.40
N ARG A 60 2.24 -1.68 -23.29
CA ARG A 60 2.64 -2.98 -22.69
C ARG A 60 2.33 -3.02 -21.20
N VAL A 61 2.61 -1.95 -20.47
CA VAL A 61 2.34 -1.85 -19.03
C VAL A 61 0.84 -1.96 -18.75
N VAL A 62 -0.01 -1.28 -19.51
CA VAL A 62 -1.48 -1.41 -19.43
C VAL A 62 -1.89 -2.86 -19.65
N THR A 63 -1.40 -3.52 -20.70
CA THR A 63 -1.75 -4.92 -20.99
C THR A 63 -1.35 -5.88 -19.85
N ILE A 64 -0.17 -5.66 -19.24
CA ILE A 64 0.31 -6.48 -18.12
C ILE A 64 -0.56 -6.25 -16.88
N THR A 65 -0.85 -4.99 -16.57
CA THR A 65 -1.59 -4.60 -15.37
C THR A 65 -3.08 -4.96 -15.46
N GLU A 66 -3.68 -4.91 -16.65
CA GLU A 66 -5.03 -5.43 -16.92
C GLU A 66 -5.12 -6.94 -16.63
N ARG A 67 -4.16 -7.74 -17.14
CA ARG A 67 -4.11 -9.19 -16.86
C ARG A 67 -3.88 -9.48 -15.38
N TRP A 68 -3.04 -8.66 -14.74
CA TRP A 68 -2.77 -8.79 -13.31
C TRP A 68 -4.04 -8.50 -12.48
N GLU A 69 -4.74 -7.39 -12.76
CA GLU A 69 -6.02 -7.06 -12.14
C GLU A 69 -7.02 -8.22 -12.28
N ALA A 70 -7.22 -8.71 -13.50
CA ALA A 70 -8.11 -9.84 -13.77
C ALA A 70 -7.71 -11.12 -13.01
N THR A 71 -6.41 -11.34 -12.80
CA THR A 71 -5.91 -12.49 -12.02
C THR A 71 -6.21 -12.33 -10.54
N THR A 72 -5.93 -11.15 -9.97
CA THR A 72 -6.20 -10.86 -8.56
C THR A 72 -7.70 -10.85 -8.23
N ASP A 73 -8.54 -10.41 -9.16
CA ASP A 73 -10.00 -10.47 -9.03
C ASP A 73 -10.52 -11.91 -9.01
N ARG A 74 -9.98 -12.79 -9.85
CA ARG A 74 -10.31 -14.23 -9.82
C ARG A 74 -9.92 -14.90 -8.50
N LEU A 75 -8.89 -14.40 -7.83
CA LEU A 75 -8.45 -14.86 -6.51
C LEU A 75 -9.26 -14.23 -5.36
N GLY A 76 -10.20 -13.31 -5.64
CA GLY A 76 -11.00 -12.62 -4.63
C GLY A 76 -10.23 -11.54 -3.85
N LEU A 77 -9.01 -11.19 -4.29
CA LEU A 77 -8.17 -10.22 -3.60
C LEU A 77 -8.69 -8.78 -3.78
N GLY A 78 -9.46 -8.52 -4.85
CA GLY A 78 -10.17 -7.27 -5.08
C GLY A 78 -11.46 -7.09 -4.28
N THR A 79 -11.98 -8.17 -3.66
CA THR A 79 -13.31 -8.17 -3.02
C THR A 79 -13.46 -7.14 -1.88
N PRO A 80 -12.51 -7.01 -0.93
CA PRO A 80 -12.65 -6.03 0.15
C PRO A 80 -12.76 -4.59 -0.36
N ARG A 81 -11.96 -4.25 -1.38
CA ARG A 81 -12.01 -2.93 -2.04
C ARG A 81 -13.37 -2.69 -2.69
N ALA A 82 -13.87 -3.68 -3.44
CA ALA A 82 -15.16 -3.58 -4.13
C ALA A 82 -16.32 -3.39 -3.15
N VAL A 83 -16.30 -4.05 -1.99
CA VAL A 83 -17.32 -3.89 -0.94
C VAL A 83 -17.32 -2.46 -0.39
N VAL A 84 -16.16 -1.96 0.02
CA VAL A 84 -16.04 -0.58 0.55
C VAL A 84 -16.46 0.44 -0.51
N HIS A 85 -16.03 0.24 -1.76
CA HIS A 85 -16.44 1.10 -2.87
C HIS A 85 -17.96 1.06 -3.11
N GLY A 86 -18.57 -0.11 -3.04
CA GLY A 86 -20.02 -0.29 -3.16
C GLY A 86 -20.79 0.46 -2.07
N TRP A 87 -20.36 0.33 -0.81
CA TRP A 87 -20.96 1.08 0.30
C TRP A 87 -20.83 2.59 0.12
N TRP A 88 -19.67 3.06 -0.34
CA TRP A 88 -19.45 4.46 -0.66
C TRP A 88 -20.41 4.95 -1.76
N LYS A 89 -20.57 4.20 -2.86
CA LYS A 89 -21.49 4.56 -3.94
C LYS A 89 -22.95 4.58 -3.49
N GLN A 90 -23.37 3.66 -2.62
CA GLN A 90 -24.70 3.67 -2.01
C GLN A 90 -24.91 4.91 -1.15
N ALA A 91 -23.94 5.25 -0.31
CA ALA A 91 -23.98 6.47 0.50
C ALA A 91 -24.02 7.74 -0.37
N GLN A 92 -23.24 7.77 -1.45
CA GLN A 92 -23.25 8.87 -2.43
C GLN A 92 -24.62 9.01 -3.09
N ALA A 93 -25.22 7.91 -3.56
CA ALA A 93 -26.56 7.93 -4.16
C ALA A 93 -27.65 8.36 -3.17
N ALA A 94 -27.54 7.97 -1.90
CA ALA A 94 -28.47 8.40 -0.86
C ALA A 94 -28.34 9.90 -0.53
N ARG A 95 -27.13 10.46 -0.62
CA ARG A 95 -26.85 11.88 -0.38
C ARG A 95 -27.28 12.78 -1.55
N PHE A 96 -27.15 12.31 -2.79
CA PHE A 96 -27.46 13.07 -4.02
C PHE A 96 -28.71 12.55 -4.75
N GLY A 97 -29.74 12.09 -4.02
CA GLY A 97 -31.00 11.68 -4.67
C GLY A 97 -31.56 12.77 -5.59
N ALA A 98 -32.23 12.39 -6.69
CA ALA A 98 -33.02 13.21 -7.62
C ALA A 98 -32.41 14.50 -8.21
N GLU A 99 -31.13 14.82 -7.99
CA GLU A 99 -30.43 15.88 -8.74
C GLU A 99 -30.24 15.40 -10.19
N ARG A 100 -31.23 15.71 -11.04
CA ARG A 100 -31.09 15.61 -12.49
C ARG A 100 -30.08 16.68 -12.91
N PRO A 101 -29.03 16.36 -13.68
CA PRO A 101 -28.31 17.41 -14.38
C PRO A 101 -29.28 18.01 -15.41
N GLU A 102 -29.52 19.30 -15.31
CA GLU A 102 -30.15 20.09 -16.38
C GLU A 102 -29.25 20.20 -17.62
#